data_AF-A0AAN6U3L6-F1
#
_entry.id   AF-A0AAN6U3L6-F1
#
_cell.length_a   1.000
_cell.length_b   1.000
_cell.length_c   1.000
_cell.angle_alpha   90.00
_cell.angle_beta   90.00
_cell.angle_gamma   90.00
#
_symmetry.space_group_name_H-M   'P 1'
#
loop_
_entity.id
_entity.type
_entity.pdbx_description
1 polymer ?
#
loop_
_entity_poly.entity_id
_entity_poly.type
_entity_poly.pdbx_seq_one_letter_code
_entity_poly.pdbx_strand_id
1 'polypeptide(L)'
;MAQRFTPPMWMGYPQGGHSWTTFSEYPSPTGLHRESVAFYLSWHTFGLLEAVFGRNVEESQLLDAPVHGQVQMKLDRVQPMLIRWAVAMSNLRNDDGEGSVRDHLIYTAATQRAAYNQFMGLVARRYFGYPGSEHLEICRLVNYAACLGEAFWIITKGLFNRFLGPNTIPRHLQWASAPPLHDDSMFHAVVADGWCPSTINYMLSRATLATVRLALLRGPLYEEQHPDCTGTKCALAHVDTEHYVTRHTLEGCVCSFVGPDMSRIAELLRQEIFRSSPPRQARAAAIRYPSRSLMDPVRNMLPSLTCGPMGSAAQRRLGSPSAN
;
A
#
# COMPACT_ATOMS: atom_id res chain seq x y z
N MET A 1 12.96 17.65 1.25
CA MET A 1 12.02 16.56 1.63
C MET A 1 12.29 15.14 1.11
N ALA A 2 12.94 14.93 -0.06
CA ALA A 2 13.29 13.59 -0.57
C ALA A 2 14.03 12.69 0.45
N GLN A 3 14.73 13.32 1.40
CA GLN A 3 15.37 12.67 2.53
C GLN A 3 14.44 11.82 3.41
N ARG A 4 13.13 12.08 3.49
CA ARG A 4 12.19 11.21 4.25
C ARG A 4 11.94 9.85 3.59
N PHE A 5 12.32 9.72 2.31
CA PHE A 5 12.17 8.51 1.49
C PHE A 5 13.51 7.89 1.08
N THR A 6 14.62 8.41 1.63
CA THR A 6 15.90 7.73 1.50
C THR A 6 15.84 6.42 2.28
N PRO A 7 16.55 5.38 1.81
CA PRO A 7 16.78 4.16 2.57
C PRO A 7 17.04 4.44 4.05
N PRO A 8 16.24 3.89 4.99
CA PRO A 8 16.56 4.00 6.40
C PRO A 8 17.80 3.16 6.72
N MET A 9 18.44 3.55 7.82
CA MET A 9 19.51 2.79 8.44
C MET A 9 18.96 1.49 9.01
N TRP A 10 19.69 0.39 8.76
CA TRP A 10 19.43 -0.87 9.44
C TRP A 10 19.84 -0.74 10.91
N MET A 11 18.94 -1.15 11.80
CA MET A 11 19.15 -0.99 13.25
C MET A 11 19.87 -2.17 13.91
N GLY A 12 20.14 -3.24 13.14
CA GLY A 12 21.01 -4.34 13.57
C GLY A 12 20.31 -5.47 14.33
N TYR A 13 18.98 -5.65 14.19
CA TYR A 13 18.31 -6.78 14.84
C TYR A 13 18.52 -8.06 14.03
N PRO A 14 19.27 -9.06 14.52
CA PRO A 14 19.69 -10.20 13.71
C PRO A 14 18.49 -11.00 13.19
N GLN A 15 18.53 -11.41 11.92
CA GLN A 15 17.55 -12.32 11.30
C GLN A 15 18.09 -13.73 11.05
N GLY A 16 19.38 -13.94 11.30
CA GLY A 16 19.99 -15.27 11.15
C GLY A 16 19.63 -16.24 12.28
N GLY A 17 19.45 -17.52 11.93
CA GLY A 17 19.53 -18.64 12.87
C GLY A 17 18.24 -19.04 13.58
N HIS A 18 17.08 -18.42 13.27
CA HIS A 18 15.79 -18.89 13.77
C HIS A 18 15.08 -19.81 12.77
N SER A 19 14.23 -20.69 13.30
CA SER A 19 13.27 -21.42 12.48
C SER A 19 12.28 -20.44 11.85
N TRP A 20 11.85 -20.75 10.64
CA TRP A 20 10.73 -20.04 10.02
C TRP A 20 9.50 -20.13 10.91
N THR A 21 8.80 -19.01 11.07
CA THR A 21 7.60 -18.89 11.91
C THR A 21 6.57 -18.01 11.21
N THR A 22 5.30 -18.13 11.59
CA THR A 22 4.25 -17.26 11.07
C THR A 22 4.37 -15.85 11.65
N PHE A 23 3.81 -14.86 10.95
CA PHE A 23 3.90 -13.47 11.39
C PHE A 23 3.38 -13.24 12.82
N SER A 24 2.34 -13.97 13.25
CA SER A 24 1.73 -13.85 14.58
C SER A 24 2.53 -14.50 15.71
N GLU A 25 3.47 -15.38 15.40
CA GLU A 25 4.25 -16.13 16.39
C GLU A 25 5.55 -15.43 16.79
N TYR A 26 5.87 -14.31 16.14
CA TYR A 26 7.02 -13.49 16.48
C TYR A 26 6.92 -12.97 17.93
N PRO A 27 7.99 -13.11 18.73
CA PRO A 27 7.97 -12.75 20.14
C PRO A 27 7.81 -11.24 20.30
N SER A 28 6.93 -10.78 21.19
CA SER A 28 6.83 -9.35 21.48
C SER A 28 7.93 -8.94 22.47
N PRO A 29 8.78 -7.94 22.15
CA PRO A 29 9.80 -7.47 23.06
C PRO A 29 9.15 -6.77 24.26
N THR A 30 9.81 -6.85 25.41
CA THR A 30 9.43 -6.11 26.60
C THR A 30 10.18 -4.78 26.63
N GLY A 31 9.45 -3.65 26.62
CA GLY A 31 10.03 -2.31 26.80
C GLY A 31 10.16 -1.44 25.54
N LEU A 32 10.56 -0.17 25.75
CA LEU A 32 10.69 0.89 24.75
C LEU A 32 12.16 1.29 24.59
N HIS A 33 12.97 0.37 24.03
CA HIS A 33 14.39 0.60 23.77
C HIS A 33 14.68 0.60 22.27
N ARG A 34 15.85 1.11 21.88
CA ARG A 34 16.34 1.05 20.48
C ARG A 34 16.26 -0.36 19.90
N GLU A 35 16.55 -1.37 20.73
CA GLU A 35 16.43 -2.78 20.37
C GLU A 35 14.99 -3.19 20.05
N SER A 36 14.00 -2.69 20.78
CA SER A 36 12.58 -2.92 20.48
C SER A 36 12.20 -2.32 19.13
N VAL A 37 12.71 -1.13 18.79
CA VAL A 37 12.47 -0.50 17.48
C VAL A 37 13.13 -1.31 16.37
N ALA A 38 14.38 -1.74 16.58
CA ALA A 38 15.10 -2.60 15.65
C ALA A 38 14.34 -3.93 15.42
N PHE A 39 13.82 -4.52 16.49
CA PHE A 39 12.97 -5.71 16.42
C PHE A 39 11.70 -5.45 15.60
N TYR A 40 10.93 -4.41 15.93
CA TYR A 40 9.67 -4.13 15.23
C TYR A 40 9.90 -3.82 13.75
N LEU A 41 10.96 -3.08 13.44
CA LEU A 41 11.37 -2.84 12.06
C LEU A 41 11.67 -4.15 11.34
N SER A 42 12.49 -5.00 11.95
CA SER A 42 12.86 -6.29 11.38
C SER A 42 11.64 -7.18 11.14
N TRP A 43 10.77 -7.28 12.14
CA TRP A 43 9.53 -8.05 12.05
C TRP A 43 8.62 -7.56 10.91
N HIS A 44 8.42 -6.25 10.78
CA HIS A 44 7.57 -5.67 9.74
C HIS A 44 8.25 -5.60 8.36
N THR A 45 9.52 -6.00 8.26
CA THR A 45 10.26 -6.08 7.00
C THR A 45 10.56 -7.52 6.63
N PHE A 46 11.56 -8.12 7.25
CA PHE A 46 11.94 -9.51 7.08
C PHE A 46 10.81 -10.45 7.49
N GLY A 47 10.26 -10.32 8.70
CA GLY A 47 9.23 -11.25 9.17
C GLY A 47 7.97 -11.26 8.30
N LEU A 48 7.57 -10.12 7.74
CA LEU A 48 6.50 -10.04 6.75
C LEU A 48 6.87 -10.77 5.45
N LEU A 49 8.06 -10.53 4.90
CA LEU A 49 8.53 -11.20 3.68
C LEU A 49 8.62 -12.72 3.89
N GLU A 50 9.16 -13.16 5.02
CA GLU A 50 9.34 -14.57 5.36
C GLU A 50 8.02 -15.29 5.55
N ALA A 51 7.07 -14.67 6.25
CA ALA A 51 5.74 -15.23 6.42
C ALA A 51 5.05 -15.40 5.06
N VAL A 52 5.10 -14.39 4.17
CA VAL A 52 4.46 -14.47 2.85
C VAL A 52 5.17 -15.44 1.90
N PHE A 53 6.50 -15.51 1.96
CA PHE A 53 7.29 -16.39 1.09
C PHE A 53 7.39 -17.83 1.60
N GLY A 54 7.05 -18.08 2.87
CA GLY A 54 7.16 -19.41 3.48
C GLY A 54 8.61 -19.89 3.63
N ARG A 55 9.58 -18.96 3.75
CA ARG A 55 11.01 -19.26 3.88
C ARG A 55 11.74 -18.09 4.51
N ASN A 56 12.90 -18.36 5.12
CA ASN A 56 13.78 -17.32 5.65
C ASN A 56 14.30 -16.41 4.51
N VAL A 57 14.46 -15.12 4.82
CA VAL A 57 15.00 -14.10 3.92
C VAL A 57 16.36 -13.69 4.46
N GLU A 58 17.40 -13.94 3.69
CA GLU A 58 18.75 -13.56 4.09
C GLU A 58 18.90 -12.04 4.12
N GLU A 59 19.64 -11.53 5.10
CA GLU A 59 19.93 -10.09 5.23
C GLU A 59 20.55 -9.51 3.96
N SER A 60 21.42 -10.28 3.29
CA SER A 60 22.05 -9.95 2.00
C SER A 60 21.04 -9.63 0.87
N GLN A 61 19.79 -10.08 1.01
CA GLN A 61 18.74 -9.86 0.01
C GLN A 61 18.04 -8.51 0.15
N LEU A 62 18.12 -7.85 1.31
CA LEU A 62 17.46 -6.56 1.57
C LEU A 62 18.43 -5.46 1.99
N LEU A 63 19.57 -5.84 2.56
CA LEU A 63 20.57 -4.94 3.09
C LEU A 63 21.72 -4.80 2.10
N ASP A 64 22.20 -3.58 1.94
CA ASP A 64 23.42 -3.31 1.19
C ASP A 64 24.68 -3.50 2.04
N ALA A 65 25.82 -3.67 1.37
CA ALA A 65 27.12 -3.65 2.03
C ALA A 65 27.28 -2.33 2.83
N PRO A 66 27.96 -2.36 3.99
CA PRO A 66 28.10 -1.17 4.83
C PRO A 66 28.77 -0.03 4.05
N VAL A 67 28.14 1.14 4.01
CA VAL A 67 28.75 2.38 3.50
C VAL A 67 29.14 3.19 4.72
N HIS A 68 30.43 3.49 4.92
CA HIS A 68 30.94 4.14 6.14
C HIS A 68 30.57 3.40 7.45
N GLY A 69 30.58 2.06 7.43
CA GLY A 69 30.21 1.24 8.58
C GLY A 69 28.71 1.17 8.87
N GLN A 70 27.89 1.75 7.99
CA GLN A 70 26.45 1.87 8.14
C GLN A 70 25.72 1.03 7.08
N VAL A 71 24.89 0.09 7.53
CA VAL A 71 24.08 -0.79 6.67
C VAL A 71 22.73 -0.14 6.37
N GLN A 72 22.31 -0.12 5.10
CA GLN A 72 21.05 0.50 4.67
C GLN A 72 20.07 -0.54 4.14
N MET A 73 18.77 -0.32 4.38
CA MET A 73 17.70 -1.14 3.81
C MET A 73 17.24 -0.56 2.48
N LYS A 74 17.27 -1.33 1.39
CA LYS A 74 16.88 -0.82 0.08
C LYS A 74 15.60 -1.44 -0.48
N LEU A 75 14.66 -0.57 -0.84
CA LEU A 75 13.37 -0.98 -1.40
C LEU A 75 13.48 -1.54 -2.83
N ASP A 76 14.52 -1.16 -3.59
CA ASP A 76 14.75 -1.70 -4.94
C ASP A 76 15.05 -3.21 -4.93
N ARG A 77 15.60 -3.73 -3.82
CA ARG A 77 15.85 -5.16 -3.61
C ARG A 77 14.58 -5.98 -3.39
N VAL A 78 13.53 -5.34 -2.87
CA VAL A 78 12.23 -5.97 -2.61
C VAL A 78 11.52 -6.32 -3.92
N GLN A 79 11.59 -5.44 -4.93
CA GLN A 79 10.85 -5.62 -6.18
C GLN A 79 11.15 -6.96 -6.88
N PRO A 80 12.42 -7.37 -7.11
CA PRO A 80 12.73 -8.69 -7.67
C PRO A 80 12.17 -9.86 -6.84
N MET A 81 12.13 -9.74 -5.51
CA MET A 81 11.58 -10.78 -4.65
C MET A 81 10.07 -10.93 -4.85
N LEU A 82 9.34 -9.82 -4.89
CA LEU A 82 7.91 -9.81 -5.12
C LEU A 82 7.54 -10.31 -6.52
N ILE A 83 8.32 -9.97 -7.53
CA ILE A 83 8.15 -10.50 -8.90
C ILE A 83 8.35 -12.01 -8.91
N ARG A 84 9.43 -12.52 -8.31
CA ARG A 84 9.67 -13.97 -8.20
C ARG A 84 8.51 -14.68 -7.50
N TRP A 85 8.01 -14.11 -6.40
CA TRP A 85 6.86 -14.63 -5.68
C TRP A 85 5.58 -14.62 -6.54
N ALA A 86 5.30 -13.57 -7.30
CA ALA A 86 4.14 -13.51 -8.18
C ALA A 86 4.20 -14.53 -9.34
N VAL A 87 5.39 -14.74 -9.92
CA VAL A 87 5.65 -15.79 -10.92
C VAL A 87 5.40 -17.17 -10.31
N ALA A 88 5.95 -17.39 -9.12
CA ALA A 88 5.74 -18.60 -8.35
C ALA A 88 4.26 -18.91 -8.08
N MET A 89 3.46 -17.92 -7.68
CA MET A 89 2.01 -18.10 -7.51
C MET A 89 1.32 -18.48 -8.83
N SER A 90 1.81 -17.95 -9.95
CA SER A 90 1.32 -18.34 -11.28
C SER A 90 1.66 -19.78 -11.62
N ASN A 91 2.84 -20.25 -11.20
CA ASN A 91 3.30 -21.62 -11.40
C ASN A 91 2.56 -22.62 -10.50
N LEU A 92 2.36 -22.28 -9.23
CA LEU A 92 1.60 -23.09 -8.27
C LEU A 92 0.19 -23.40 -8.79
N ARG A 93 -0.44 -22.46 -9.49
CA ARG A 93 -1.75 -22.69 -10.14
C ARG A 93 -1.70 -23.81 -11.18
N ASN A 94 -0.61 -23.86 -11.95
CA ASN A 94 -0.43 -24.82 -13.03
C ASN A 94 -0.10 -26.21 -12.48
N ASP A 95 0.65 -26.28 -11.39
CA ASP A 95 1.15 -27.53 -10.82
C ASP A 95 0.13 -28.19 -9.87
N ASP A 96 -0.44 -27.43 -8.93
CA ASP A 96 -1.27 -27.94 -7.84
C ASP A 96 -2.77 -27.57 -7.96
N GLY A 97 -3.12 -26.81 -8.99
CA GLY A 97 -4.48 -26.33 -9.25
C GLY A 97 -4.85 -25.04 -8.52
N GLU A 98 -6.08 -24.58 -8.79
CA GLU A 98 -6.57 -23.28 -8.32
C GLU A 98 -6.73 -23.19 -6.79
N GLY A 99 -7.02 -24.31 -6.12
CA GLY A 99 -7.19 -24.38 -4.67
C GLY A 99 -5.93 -23.96 -3.91
N SER A 100 -4.76 -24.47 -4.29
CA SER A 100 -3.49 -24.16 -3.62
C SER A 100 -3.14 -22.67 -3.70
N VAL A 101 -3.37 -22.04 -4.86
CA VAL A 101 -3.14 -20.60 -5.02
C VAL A 101 -4.14 -19.79 -4.22
N ARG A 102 -5.42 -20.20 -4.21
CA ARG A 102 -6.45 -19.55 -3.41
C ARG A 102 -6.07 -19.54 -1.93
N ASP A 103 -5.66 -20.68 -1.39
CA ASP A 103 -5.30 -20.81 0.02
C ASP A 103 -4.07 -19.95 0.36
N HIS A 104 -3.04 -19.96 -0.50
CA HIS A 104 -1.85 -19.11 -0.31
C HIS A 104 -2.19 -17.61 -0.35
N LEU A 105 -3.07 -17.19 -1.25
CA LEU A 105 -3.51 -15.79 -1.35
C LEU A 105 -4.34 -15.37 -0.13
N ILE A 106 -5.23 -16.24 0.37
CA ILE A 106 -5.99 -16.00 1.59
C ILE A 106 -5.05 -15.86 2.79
N TYR A 107 -4.08 -16.78 2.94
CA TYR A 107 -3.07 -16.71 3.98
C TYR A 107 -2.23 -15.43 3.90
N THR A 108 -1.79 -15.08 2.69
CA THR A 108 -1.01 -13.85 2.43
C THR A 108 -1.81 -12.62 2.83
N ALA A 109 -3.09 -12.54 2.47
CA ALA A 109 -3.95 -11.43 2.86
C ALA A 109 -4.17 -11.38 4.37
N ALA A 110 -4.40 -12.52 5.04
CA ALA A 110 -4.52 -12.56 6.50
C ALA A 110 -3.23 -12.06 7.19
N THR A 111 -2.07 -12.52 6.71
CA THR A 111 -0.74 -12.11 7.19
C THR A 111 -0.52 -10.61 7.01
N GLN A 112 -0.79 -10.07 5.83
CA GLN A 112 -0.67 -8.64 5.55
C GLN A 112 -1.61 -7.81 6.44
N ARG A 113 -2.80 -8.33 6.77
CA ARG A 113 -3.75 -7.64 7.66
C ARG A 113 -3.23 -7.59 9.09
N ALA A 114 -2.73 -8.71 9.60
CA ALA A 114 -2.16 -8.80 10.94
C ALA A 114 -0.98 -7.84 11.07
N ALA A 115 -0.06 -7.86 10.10
CA ALA A 115 1.07 -6.95 10.03
C ALA A 115 0.64 -5.48 9.97
N TYR A 116 -0.35 -5.14 9.14
CA TYR A 116 -0.86 -3.78 9.06
C TYR A 116 -1.44 -3.31 10.40
N ASN A 117 -2.33 -4.10 11.01
CA ASN A 117 -2.98 -3.73 12.27
C ASN A 117 -1.96 -3.53 13.39
N GLN A 118 -0.97 -4.42 13.47
CA GLN A 118 0.10 -4.31 14.44
C GLN A 118 0.96 -3.07 14.19
N PHE A 119 1.43 -2.89 12.95
CA PHE A 119 2.21 -1.73 12.53
C PHE A 119 1.50 -0.43 12.90
N MET A 120 0.21 -0.35 12.59
CA MET A 120 -0.61 0.81 12.90
C MET A 120 -0.76 1.05 14.40
N GLY A 121 -0.88 -0.01 15.20
CA GLY A 121 -0.85 0.09 16.66
C GLY A 121 0.49 0.65 17.18
N LEU A 122 1.61 0.22 16.60
CA LEU A 122 2.95 0.70 16.95
C LEU A 122 3.14 2.17 16.57
N VAL A 123 2.72 2.57 15.37
CA VAL A 123 2.76 3.97 14.90
C VAL A 123 1.90 4.86 15.79
N ALA A 124 0.64 4.48 16.05
CA ALA A 124 -0.29 5.29 16.85
C ALA A 124 0.20 5.53 18.28
N ARG A 125 0.88 4.54 18.87
CA ARG A 125 1.47 4.64 20.20
C ARG A 125 2.92 5.15 20.19
N ARG A 126 3.43 5.59 19.03
CA ARG A 126 4.78 6.15 18.85
C ARG A 126 5.93 5.22 19.28
N TYR A 127 5.78 3.90 19.13
CA TYR A 127 6.79 2.90 19.52
C TYR A 127 8.08 2.98 18.71
N PHE A 128 8.07 3.62 17.53
CA PHE A 128 9.28 3.80 16.73
C PHE A 128 10.22 4.89 17.26
N GLY A 129 9.78 5.69 18.25
CA GLY A 129 10.63 6.67 18.92
C GLY A 129 11.38 6.08 20.11
N TYR A 130 12.64 6.48 20.28
CA TYR A 130 13.49 6.07 21.39
C TYR A 130 14.37 7.25 21.86
N PRO A 131 14.93 7.23 23.09
CA PRO A 131 15.78 8.32 23.55
C PRO A 131 16.95 8.58 22.60
N GLY A 132 17.08 9.81 22.10
CA GLY A 132 18.11 10.21 21.14
C GLY A 132 17.78 9.96 19.67
N SER A 133 16.63 9.37 19.33
CA SER A 133 16.22 9.19 17.94
C SER A 133 15.82 10.50 17.29
N GLU A 134 16.33 10.76 16.09
CA GLU A 134 15.88 11.89 15.29
C GLU A 134 14.51 11.59 14.68
N HIS A 135 13.59 12.56 14.71
CA HIS A 135 12.26 12.41 14.12
C HIS A 135 12.32 11.98 12.64
N LEU A 136 13.30 12.50 11.90
CA LEU A 136 13.51 12.13 10.49
C LEU A 136 13.86 10.64 10.31
N GLU A 137 14.66 10.06 11.21
CA GLU A 137 15.00 8.63 11.17
C GLU A 137 13.74 7.76 11.39
N ILE A 138 12.93 8.11 12.39
CA ILE A 138 11.65 7.46 12.66
C ILE A 138 10.76 7.49 11.41
N CYS A 139 10.62 8.66 10.78
CA CYS A 139 9.81 8.78 9.56
C CYS A 139 10.33 7.89 8.43
N ARG A 140 11.66 7.80 8.23
CA ARG A 140 12.24 6.93 7.19
C ARG A 140 11.92 5.46 7.44
N LEU A 141 12.07 5.00 8.69
CA LEU A 141 11.79 3.62 9.09
C LEU A 141 10.33 3.24 8.84
N VAL A 142 9.44 4.10 9.32
CA VAL A 142 7.99 3.92 9.19
C VAL A 142 7.56 3.97 7.71
N ASN A 143 8.06 4.94 6.93
CA ASN A 143 7.77 5.04 5.50
C ASN A 143 8.28 3.83 4.72
N TYR A 144 9.45 3.28 5.08
CA TYR A 144 9.99 2.08 4.44
C TYR A 144 9.08 0.87 4.65
N ALA A 145 8.71 0.58 5.90
CA ALA A 145 7.82 -0.53 6.22
C ALA A 145 6.44 -0.38 5.57
N ALA A 146 5.89 0.83 5.55
CA ALA A 146 4.64 1.12 4.87
C ALA A 146 4.73 0.94 3.34
N CYS A 147 5.82 1.38 2.70
CA CYS A 147 6.05 1.17 1.27
C CYS A 147 6.16 -0.32 0.92
N LEU A 148 6.84 -1.10 1.76
CA LEU A 148 6.95 -2.54 1.60
C LEU A 148 5.57 -3.20 1.65
N GLY A 149 4.78 -2.91 2.68
CA GLY A 149 3.44 -3.47 2.82
C GLY A 149 2.50 -3.03 1.69
N GLU A 150 2.61 -1.79 1.20
CA GLU A 150 1.86 -1.32 0.03
C GLU A 150 2.24 -2.07 -1.25
N ALA A 151 3.53 -2.24 -1.54
CA ALA A 151 4.01 -2.98 -2.70
C ALA A 151 3.48 -4.42 -2.69
N PHE A 152 3.51 -5.04 -1.51
CA PHE A 152 2.94 -6.34 -1.25
C PHE A 152 1.43 -6.39 -1.50
N TRP A 153 0.68 -5.41 -0.99
CA TRP A 153 -0.75 -5.32 -1.21
C TRP A 153 -1.11 -5.19 -2.69
N ILE A 154 -0.42 -4.33 -3.43
CA ILE A 154 -0.68 -4.10 -4.86
C ILE A 154 -0.53 -5.41 -5.64
N ILE A 155 0.54 -6.16 -5.40
CA ILE A 155 0.80 -7.41 -6.10
C ILE A 155 -0.20 -8.48 -5.67
N THR A 156 -0.45 -8.65 -4.37
CA THR A 156 -1.47 -9.57 -3.85
C THR A 156 -2.84 -9.28 -4.47
N LYS A 157 -3.28 -8.02 -4.48
CA LYS A 157 -4.53 -7.57 -5.11
C LYS A 157 -4.56 -7.91 -6.60
N GLY A 158 -3.46 -7.71 -7.32
CA GLY A 158 -3.32 -8.10 -8.72
C GLY A 158 -3.51 -9.61 -8.94
N LEU A 159 -2.94 -10.43 -8.05
CA LEU A 159 -3.09 -11.89 -8.08
C LEU A 159 -4.51 -12.35 -7.72
N PHE A 160 -5.14 -11.74 -6.71
CA PHE A 160 -6.57 -11.95 -6.41
C PHE A 160 -7.43 -11.65 -7.63
N ASN A 161 -7.27 -10.48 -8.25
CA ASN A 161 -8.00 -10.12 -9.47
C ASN A 161 -7.75 -11.09 -10.61
N ARG A 162 -6.52 -11.58 -10.75
CA ARG A 162 -6.13 -12.48 -11.83
C ARG A 162 -6.69 -13.89 -11.65
N PHE A 163 -6.66 -14.42 -10.43
CA PHE A 163 -6.96 -15.84 -10.17
C PHE A 163 -8.33 -16.09 -9.56
N LEU A 164 -8.84 -15.14 -8.77
CA LEU A 164 -10.10 -15.29 -8.01
C LEU A 164 -11.18 -14.29 -8.47
N GLY A 165 -10.80 -13.27 -9.25
CA GLY A 165 -11.70 -12.26 -9.81
C GLY A 165 -11.86 -11.01 -8.93
N PRO A 166 -12.39 -9.90 -9.50
CA PRO A 166 -12.32 -8.56 -8.90
C PRO A 166 -13.08 -8.39 -7.59
N ASN A 167 -14.06 -9.24 -7.32
CA ASN A 167 -14.94 -9.12 -6.15
C ASN A 167 -14.46 -9.92 -4.93
N THR A 168 -13.32 -10.61 -5.04
CA THR A 168 -12.78 -11.46 -3.96
C THR A 168 -11.77 -10.75 -3.06
N ILE A 169 -11.41 -9.50 -3.40
CA ILE A 169 -10.43 -8.74 -2.64
C ILE A 169 -11.01 -8.34 -1.27
N PRO A 170 -10.30 -8.62 -0.16
CA PRO A 170 -10.65 -8.09 1.15
C PRO A 170 -10.62 -6.55 1.15
N ARG A 171 -11.80 -5.91 1.26
CA ARG A 171 -11.94 -4.43 1.23
C ARG A 171 -11.18 -3.70 2.34
N HIS A 172 -10.89 -4.41 3.43
CA HIS A 172 -10.31 -3.88 4.66
C HIS A 172 -8.77 -3.88 4.68
N LEU A 173 -8.12 -4.30 3.59
CA LEU A 173 -6.66 -4.39 3.54
C LEU A 173 -6.11 -3.25 2.69
N GLN A 174 -5.89 -2.08 3.28
CA GLN A 174 -5.36 -0.93 2.55
C GLN A 174 -4.11 -0.40 3.25
N TRP A 175 -2.96 -0.93 2.84
CA TRP A 175 -1.66 -0.33 3.19
C TRP A 175 -1.45 1.04 2.55
N ALA A 176 -2.25 1.39 1.53
CA ALA A 176 -2.20 2.65 0.81
C ALA A 176 -2.57 3.88 1.67
N SER A 177 -3.27 3.69 2.78
CA SER A 177 -3.74 4.78 3.66
C SER A 177 -2.87 4.94 4.92
N ALA A 178 -1.60 4.55 4.86
CA ALA A 178 -0.73 4.60 6.03
C ALA A 178 -0.65 6.05 6.60
N PRO A 179 -1.08 6.28 7.86
CA PRO A 179 -1.10 7.58 8.55
C PRO A 179 0.22 8.33 8.84
N PRO A 180 1.44 7.76 8.72
CA PRO A 180 2.68 8.51 9.01
C PRO A 180 2.87 9.78 8.16
N LEU A 181 2.12 9.89 7.06
CA LEU A 181 2.11 11.05 6.18
C LEU A 181 1.16 12.16 6.64
N HIS A 182 0.25 11.93 7.58
CA HIS A 182 -0.65 12.96 8.13
C HIS A 182 -0.02 13.74 9.29
N ASP A 183 1.29 13.67 9.45
CA ASP A 183 1.98 14.60 10.34
C ASP A 183 1.98 15.99 9.68
N ASP A 184 1.35 16.96 10.35
CA ASP A 184 1.34 18.36 9.95
C ASP A 184 2.77 18.87 9.67
N SER A 185 3.77 18.34 10.38
CA SER A 185 5.19 18.67 10.15
C SER A 185 5.64 18.36 8.71
N MET A 186 5.17 17.25 8.15
CA MET A 186 5.52 16.85 6.80
C MET A 186 4.78 17.73 5.79
N PHE A 187 3.48 17.95 5.99
CA PHE A 187 2.68 18.81 5.13
C PHE A 187 3.32 20.21 5.02
N HIS A 188 3.63 20.84 6.16
CA HIS A 188 4.25 22.16 6.19
C HIS A 188 5.65 22.17 5.55
N ALA A 189 6.46 21.15 5.78
CA ALA A 189 7.78 21.06 5.17
C ALA A 189 7.72 20.88 3.64
N VAL A 190 6.75 20.11 3.11
CA VAL A 190 6.58 19.95 1.66
C VAL A 190 6.10 21.26 1.04
N VAL A 191 5.18 21.96 1.70
CA VAL A 191 4.70 23.29 1.25
C VAL A 191 5.83 24.32 1.28
N ALA A 192 6.68 24.31 2.32
CA ALA A 192 7.85 25.18 2.41
C ALA A 192 8.89 24.90 1.30
N ASP A 193 8.97 23.66 0.82
CA ASP A 193 9.76 23.25 -0.36
C ASP A 193 9.09 23.66 -1.71
N GLY A 194 8.05 24.50 -1.69
CA GLY A 194 7.42 25.10 -2.88
C GLY A 194 6.23 24.33 -3.46
N TRP A 195 5.74 23.27 -2.79
CA TRP A 195 4.59 22.53 -3.28
C TRP A 195 3.26 23.22 -2.99
N CYS A 196 2.29 23.06 -3.90
CA CYS A 196 0.91 23.47 -3.66
C CYS A 196 0.28 22.68 -2.49
N PRO A 197 -0.23 23.37 -1.44
CA PRO A 197 -0.89 22.74 -0.30
C PRO A 197 -2.06 21.82 -0.69
N SER A 198 -2.87 22.23 -1.68
CA SER A 198 -4.01 21.45 -2.17
C SER A 198 -3.57 20.15 -2.83
N THR A 199 -2.52 20.20 -3.66
CA THR A 199 -1.96 19.02 -4.33
C THR A 199 -1.40 18.03 -3.31
N ILE A 200 -0.68 18.51 -2.30
CA ILE A 200 -0.18 17.63 -1.22
C ILE A 200 -1.35 17.02 -0.46
N ASN A 201 -2.31 17.81 0.02
CA ASN A 201 -3.45 17.26 0.75
C ASN A 201 -4.23 16.22 -0.06
N TYR A 202 -4.43 16.47 -1.36
CA TYR A 202 -5.03 15.49 -2.28
C TYR A 202 -4.22 14.20 -2.34
N MET A 203 -2.91 14.30 -2.55
CA MET A 203 -2.03 13.13 -2.60
C MET A 203 -2.03 12.35 -1.29
N LEU A 204 -1.96 13.03 -0.14
CA LEU A 204 -1.99 12.38 1.17
C LEU A 204 -3.33 11.71 1.46
N SER A 205 -4.43 12.24 0.92
CA SER A 205 -5.77 11.71 1.15
C SER A 205 -6.19 10.59 0.18
N ARG A 206 -5.61 10.55 -1.03
CA ARG A 206 -6.10 9.72 -2.15
C ARG A 206 -5.03 8.89 -2.84
N ALA A 207 -3.79 9.36 -2.84
CA ALA A 207 -2.70 8.67 -3.50
C ALA A 207 -2.10 7.62 -2.59
N THR A 208 -1.40 6.67 -3.19
CA THR A 208 -0.65 5.67 -2.44
C THR A 208 0.71 6.23 -2.00
N LEU A 209 1.32 5.67 -0.96
CA LEU A 209 2.62 6.13 -0.45
C LEU A 209 3.72 6.04 -1.53
N ALA A 210 3.70 5.02 -2.38
CA ALA A 210 4.58 4.93 -3.55
C ALA A 210 4.37 6.11 -4.53
N THR A 211 3.13 6.52 -4.75
CA THR A 211 2.78 7.66 -5.61
C THR A 211 3.27 8.96 -4.99
N VAL A 212 3.04 9.17 -3.69
CA VAL A 212 3.53 10.34 -2.95
C VAL A 212 5.06 10.40 -3.00
N ARG A 213 5.73 9.27 -2.75
CA ARG A 213 7.19 9.17 -2.83
C ARG A 213 7.71 9.57 -4.20
N LEU A 214 7.12 9.03 -5.27
CA LEU A 214 7.52 9.34 -6.64
C LEU A 214 7.34 10.83 -6.94
N ALA A 215 6.20 11.41 -6.57
CA ALA A 215 5.93 12.83 -6.76
C ALA A 215 7.00 13.68 -6.03
N LEU A 216 7.26 13.39 -4.76
CA LEU A 216 8.25 14.13 -3.96
C LEU A 216 9.69 13.98 -4.48
N LEU A 217 10.04 12.85 -5.11
CA LEU A 217 11.34 12.67 -5.78
C LEU A 217 11.45 13.49 -7.06
N ARG A 218 10.33 13.81 -7.71
CA ARG A 218 10.30 14.64 -8.93
C ARG A 218 10.27 16.14 -8.63
N GLY A 219 9.87 16.52 -7.42
CA GLY A 219 9.71 17.92 -7.04
C GLY A 219 8.37 18.50 -7.51
N PRO A 220 8.07 19.75 -7.11
CA PRO A 220 6.83 20.42 -7.50
C PRO A 220 6.76 20.59 -9.02
N LEU A 221 5.56 20.51 -9.58
CA LEU A 221 5.35 20.64 -11.03
C LEU A 221 5.54 22.07 -11.55
N TYR A 222 5.35 23.05 -10.67
CA TYR A 222 5.43 24.46 -10.99
C TYR A 222 6.41 25.13 -10.04
N GLU A 223 7.27 26.00 -10.57
CA GLU A 223 8.16 26.85 -9.77
C GLU A 223 7.43 28.09 -9.21
N GLU A 224 6.21 28.35 -9.70
CA GLU A 224 5.39 29.45 -9.25
C GLU A 224 5.00 29.28 -7.78
N GLN A 225 5.14 30.36 -7.01
CA GLN A 225 4.74 30.36 -5.63
C GLN A 225 3.22 30.17 -5.54
N HIS A 226 2.77 29.39 -4.56
CA HIS A 226 1.37 29.07 -4.32
C HIS A 226 0.81 29.82 -3.07
N PRO A 227 0.99 31.15 -2.92
CA PRO A 227 0.66 31.85 -1.67
C PRO A 227 -0.83 31.82 -1.34
N ASP A 228 -1.69 31.80 -2.37
CA ASP A 228 -3.16 31.80 -2.22
C ASP A 228 -3.76 30.39 -2.19
N CYS A 229 -2.93 29.35 -2.32
CA CYS A 229 -3.40 27.97 -2.25
C CYS A 229 -3.59 27.53 -0.80
N THR A 230 -4.67 26.82 -0.52
CA THR A 230 -4.95 26.20 0.78
C THR A 230 -4.94 24.68 0.66
N GLY A 231 -5.01 23.96 1.79
CA GLY A 231 -5.08 22.49 1.76
C GLY A 231 -6.27 21.93 0.96
N THR A 232 -7.33 22.71 0.74
CA THR A 232 -8.52 22.26 0.02
C THR A 232 -8.72 22.95 -1.34
N LYS A 233 -8.02 24.05 -1.61
CA LYS A 233 -8.19 24.86 -2.82
C LYS A 233 -6.84 25.23 -3.43
N CYS A 234 -6.62 24.87 -4.69
CA CYS A 234 -5.51 25.38 -5.48
C CYS A 234 -6.00 26.61 -6.26
N ALA A 235 -5.36 27.77 -6.06
CA ALA A 235 -5.70 29.01 -6.76
C ALA A 235 -5.53 28.87 -8.29
N LEU A 236 -4.45 28.21 -8.75
CA LEU A 236 -4.21 27.99 -10.18
C LEU A 236 -5.21 27.03 -10.84
N ALA A 237 -5.73 26.05 -10.08
CA ALA A 237 -6.71 25.11 -10.59
C ALA A 237 -8.15 25.65 -10.49
N HIS A 238 -8.35 26.77 -9.77
CA HIS A 238 -9.65 27.38 -9.61
C HIS A 238 -9.85 28.46 -10.67
N VAL A 239 -10.53 28.11 -11.75
CA VAL A 239 -10.92 29.06 -12.79
C VAL A 239 -12.10 29.89 -12.26
N ASP A 240 -11.89 31.19 -12.11
CA ASP A 240 -12.97 32.14 -11.87
C ASP A 240 -13.82 32.25 -13.14
N THR A 241 -14.94 31.53 -13.18
CA THR A 241 -15.81 31.49 -14.35
C THR A 241 -16.52 32.81 -14.65
N GLU A 242 -16.64 33.72 -13.67
CA GLU A 242 -17.27 35.02 -13.88
C GLU A 242 -16.34 35.97 -14.65
N HIS A 243 -15.04 35.86 -14.40
CA HIS A 243 -14.01 36.71 -15.01
C HIS A 243 -13.12 35.97 -16.01
N TYR A 244 -13.40 34.70 -16.31
CA TYR A 244 -12.60 33.91 -17.25
C TYR A 244 -12.76 34.45 -18.66
N VAL A 245 -11.70 35.07 -19.16
CA VAL A 245 -11.56 35.47 -20.57
C VAL A 245 -10.56 34.54 -21.23
N THR A 246 -10.96 33.95 -22.36
CA THR A 246 -10.06 33.07 -23.12
C THR A 246 -8.89 33.90 -23.65
N ARG A 247 -7.66 33.52 -23.29
CA ARG A 247 -6.47 34.22 -23.78
C ARG A 247 -6.26 33.89 -25.25
N HIS A 248 -6.39 34.88 -26.12
CA HIS A 248 -6.05 34.73 -27.53
C HIS A 248 -4.53 34.62 -27.71
N THR A 249 -4.10 33.87 -28.72
CA THR A 249 -2.67 33.70 -29.04
C THR A 249 -2.02 34.97 -29.60
N LEU A 250 -2.83 35.89 -30.13
CA LEU A 250 -2.39 37.16 -30.73
C LEU A 250 -3.08 38.34 -30.04
N GLU A 251 -2.29 39.39 -29.80
CA GLU A 251 -2.77 40.66 -29.25
C GLU A 251 -3.77 41.29 -30.23
N GLY A 252 -4.98 41.64 -29.77
CA GLY A 252 -6.06 42.20 -30.59
C GLY A 252 -6.92 41.17 -31.36
N CYS A 253 -6.70 39.87 -31.18
CA CYS A 253 -7.58 38.85 -31.75
C CYS A 253 -8.96 38.86 -31.07
N VAL A 254 -10.02 38.78 -31.87
CA VAL A 254 -11.43 38.77 -31.42
C VAL A 254 -12.17 37.51 -31.89
N CYS A 255 -11.44 36.41 -32.14
CA CYS A 255 -12.09 35.19 -32.60
C CYS A 255 -13.09 34.69 -31.55
N SER A 256 -14.23 34.14 -31.98
CA SER A 256 -15.14 33.48 -31.05
C SER A 256 -14.44 32.28 -30.41
N PHE A 257 -14.85 31.91 -29.19
CA PHE A 257 -14.35 30.71 -28.54
C PHE A 257 -14.62 29.48 -29.42
N VAL A 258 -13.57 28.94 -30.04
CA VAL A 258 -13.63 27.68 -30.79
C VAL A 258 -13.32 26.55 -29.82
N GLY A 259 -14.31 26.15 -29.04
CA GLY A 259 -14.27 24.90 -28.29
C GLY A 259 -14.39 23.69 -29.22
N PRO A 260 -13.87 22.51 -28.85
CA PRO A 260 -14.18 21.30 -29.59
C PRO A 260 -15.69 21.00 -29.48
N ASP A 261 -16.27 20.44 -30.54
CA ASP A 261 -17.66 19.99 -30.51
C ASP A 261 -17.80 18.86 -29.46
N MET A 262 -18.38 19.22 -28.31
CA MET A 262 -18.55 18.30 -27.18
C MET A 262 -19.43 17.09 -27.53
N SER A 263 -20.37 17.25 -28.47
CA SER A 263 -21.19 16.15 -28.97
C SER A 263 -20.33 15.15 -29.74
N ARG A 264 -19.40 15.65 -30.56
CA ARG A 264 -18.44 14.83 -31.30
C ARG A 264 -17.45 14.13 -30.37
N ILE A 265 -16.93 14.81 -29.34
CA ILE A 265 -16.06 14.18 -28.33
C ILE A 265 -16.81 13.06 -27.60
N ALA A 266 -18.04 13.32 -27.16
CA ALA A 266 -18.86 12.31 -26.47
C ALA A 266 -19.07 11.07 -27.34
N GLU A 267 -19.29 11.26 -28.65
CA GLU A 267 -19.44 10.15 -29.59
C GLU A 267 -18.14 9.33 -29.75
N LEU A 268 -16.99 9.99 -29.91
CA LEU A 268 -15.70 9.31 -30.01
C LEU A 268 -15.37 8.49 -28.75
N LEU A 269 -15.64 9.04 -27.57
CA LEU A 269 -15.41 8.34 -26.30
C LEU A 269 -16.28 7.09 -26.17
N ARG A 270 -17.54 7.15 -26.61
CA ARG A 270 -18.41 5.96 -26.63
C ARG A 270 -17.84 4.88 -27.55
N GLN A 271 -17.33 5.24 -28.73
CA GLN A 271 -16.83 4.27 -29.70
C GLN A 271 -15.55 3.53 -29.24
N GLU A 272 -14.64 4.23 -28.54
CA GLU A 272 -13.36 3.65 -28.10
C GLU A 272 -13.49 2.70 -26.89
N ILE A 273 -14.38 3.00 -25.93
CA ILE A 273 -14.57 2.16 -24.73
C ILE A 273 -14.99 0.71 -25.09
N PHE A 274 -15.65 0.51 -26.22
CA PHE A 274 -16.08 -0.83 -26.66
C PHE A 274 -15.00 -1.64 -27.39
N ARG A 275 -13.90 -1.03 -27.84
CA ARG A 275 -12.90 -1.71 -28.69
C ARG A 275 -11.72 -2.32 -27.93
N SER A 276 -11.45 -1.91 -26.69
CA SER A 276 -10.17 -2.16 -26.01
C SER A 276 -10.15 -3.29 -24.97
N SER A 277 -10.90 -4.39 -25.14
CA SER A 277 -10.72 -5.60 -24.30
C SER A 277 -9.85 -6.65 -25.00
N PRO A 278 -8.58 -6.85 -24.63
CA PRO A 278 -7.72 -7.84 -25.27
C PRO A 278 -7.84 -9.23 -24.61
N PRO A 279 -7.67 -10.32 -25.39
CA PRO A 279 -7.65 -11.68 -24.87
C PRO A 279 -6.29 -12.00 -24.22
N ARG A 280 -6.33 -12.56 -23.00
CA ARG A 280 -5.16 -12.96 -22.22
C ARG A 280 -4.69 -14.37 -22.59
N GLN A 281 -3.54 -14.51 -23.26
CA GLN A 281 -2.76 -15.76 -23.20
C GLN A 281 -1.25 -15.49 -23.26
N ALA A 282 -0.50 -16.07 -22.31
CA ALA A 282 0.76 -16.78 -22.56
C ALA A 282 1.29 -17.42 -21.27
N ARG A 283 1.90 -18.60 -21.46
CA ARG A 283 2.49 -19.54 -20.49
C ARG A 283 3.93 -19.15 -20.11
N ALA A 284 4.38 -19.53 -18.91
CA ALA A 284 5.81 -19.73 -18.58
C ALA A 284 5.98 -20.66 -17.36
N ALA A 285 7.18 -21.25 -17.26
CA ALA A 285 7.53 -22.50 -16.58
C ALA A 285 7.73 -22.43 -15.05
N ALA A 286 7.57 -23.60 -14.43
CA ALA A 286 7.42 -23.86 -13.00
C ALA A 286 8.69 -23.68 -12.14
N ILE A 287 8.48 -23.18 -10.92
CA ILE A 287 9.38 -23.22 -9.77
C ILE A 287 8.65 -24.04 -8.72
N ARG A 288 9.24 -25.14 -8.22
CA ARG A 288 8.59 -26.03 -7.25
C ARG A 288 8.58 -25.42 -5.84
N TYR A 289 7.46 -25.57 -5.14
CA TYR A 289 7.24 -25.18 -3.74
C TYR A 289 7.25 -26.39 -2.79
N PRO A 290 7.54 -26.19 -1.49
CA PRO A 290 7.44 -27.23 -0.47
C PRO A 290 5.99 -27.65 -0.19
N SER A 291 5.83 -28.88 0.32
CA SER A 291 4.57 -29.63 0.34
C SER A 291 3.47 -29.10 1.27
N ARG A 292 2.23 -29.51 0.98
CA ARG A 292 0.93 -29.20 1.61
C ARG A 292 0.83 -29.21 3.15
N SER A 293 1.81 -29.74 3.87
CA SER A 293 1.77 -29.92 5.33
C SER A 293 1.83 -28.63 6.15
N LEU A 294 2.08 -27.47 5.51
CA LEU A 294 2.34 -26.19 6.20
C LEU A 294 1.14 -25.22 6.24
N MET A 295 -0.02 -25.60 5.68
CA MET A 295 -1.21 -24.72 5.56
C MET A 295 -2.28 -24.92 6.67
N ASP A 296 -2.07 -25.86 7.60
CA ASP A 296 -3.07 -26.16 8.65
C ASP A 296 -3.39 -25.02 9.65
N PRO A 297 -2.49 -24.07 9.99
CA PRO A 297 -2.82 -22.96 10.90
C PRO A 297 -3.89 -22.00 10.35
N VAL A 298 -4.03 -21.92 9.02
CA VAL A 298 -4.95 -20.98 8.34
C VAL A 298 -6.42 -21.32 8.61
N ARG A 299 -6.70 -22.61 8.85
CA ARG A 299 -8.05 -23.11 9.09
C ARG A 299 -8.65 -22.60 10.41
N ASN A 300 -7.81 -22.24 11.37
CA ASN A 300 -8.22 -21.77 12.71
C ASN A 300 -8.23 -20.24 12.85
N MET A 301 -7.69 -19.49 11.88
CA MET A 301 -7.62 -18.02 11.92
C MET A 301 -8.78 -17.31 11.20
N LEU A 302 -9.62 -18.06 10.49
CA LEU A 302 -10.80 -17.51 9.81
C LEU A 302 -12.06 -17.81 10.65
N PRO A 303 -12.66 -16.83 11.36
CA PRO A 303 -14.05 -16.96 11.73
C PRO A 303 -14.84 -17.11 10.43
N SER A 304 -15.60 -18.19 10.33
CA SER A 304 -16.41 -18.64 9.20
C SER A 304 -16.99 -17.49 8.38
N LEU A 305 -16.32 -17.16 7.27
CA LEU A 305 -16.87 -16.37 6.16
C LEU A 305 -17.82 -17.25 5.32
N THR A 306 -18.80 -17.86 5.97
CA THR A 306 -19.94 -18.42 5.27
C THR A 306 -20.95 -17.31 5.09
N CYS A 307 -21.06 -16.77 3.87
CA CYS A 307 -22.27 -16.07 3.45
C CYS A 307 -23.44 -17.04 3.58
N GLY A 308 -24.16 -16.98 4.71
CA GLY A 308 -25.41 -17.70 4.87
C GLY A 308 -26.48 -17.11 3.95
N PRO A 309 -27.33 -17.92 3.31
CA PRO A 309 -28.43 -17.41 2.51
C PRO A 309 -29.42 -16.69 3.43
N MET A 310 -29.78 -15.45 3.09
CA MET A 310 -30.91 -14.75 3.72
C MET A 310 -32.21 -15.46 3.33
N GLY A 311 -32.60 -16.44 4.15
CA GLY A 311 -33.91 -17.07 4.14
C GLY A 311 -34.83 -16.37 5.14
N SER A 312 -35.93 -15.82 4.62
CA SER A 312 -37.03 -15.21 5.37
C SER A 312 -37.56 -16.14 6.47
N ALA A 313 -37.67 -15.64 7.70
CA ALA A 313 -38.50 -16.24 8.74
C ALA A 313 -39.26 -15.14 9.49
N ALA A 314 -40.45 -14.85 8.97
CA ALA A 314 -41.50 -14.18 9.71
C ALA A 314 -42.16 -15.14 10.72
N GLN A 315 -42.84 -14.55 11.70
CA GLN A 315 -43.73 -15.14 12.72
C GLN A 315 -43.08 -15.62 14.03
N ARG A 316 -43.08 -14.72 15.01
CA ARG A 316 -43.32 -15.10 16.41
C ARG A 316 -44.39 -14.20 17.03
N ARG A 317 -45.26 -14.88 17.77
CA ARG A 317 -46.57 -14.50 18.28
C ARG A 317 -46.47 -13.42 19.37
N LEU A 318 -47.38 -12.45 19.34
CA LEU A 318 -47.69 -11.60 20.48
C LEU A 318 -48.57 -12.40 21.45
N GLY A 319 -48.09 -12.57 22.68
CA GLY A 319 -48.89 -13.06 23.80
C GLY A 319 -49.68 -11.91 24.42
N SER A 320 -50.97 -12.15 24.64
CA SER A 320 -51.90 -11.25 25.32
C SER A 320 -51.58 -11.11 26.82
N PRO A 321 -51.85 -9.95 27.45
CA PRO A 321 -51.74 -9.81 28.90
C PRO A 321 -53.01 -10.32 29.59
N SER A 322 -52.84 -11.15 30.62
CA SER A 322 -53.90 -11.54 31.55
C SER A 322 -54.05 -10.49 32.65
N ALA A 323 -55.27 -9.96 32.79
CA ALA A 323 -55.74 -9.22 33.95
C ALA A 323 -56.55 -10.17 34.85
N ASN A 324 -56.09 -10.31 36.10
CA ASN A 324 -56.84 -10.40 37.36
C ASN A 324 -55.88 -10.86 38.46
#